data_AF-A0A9D9HK18-F1
#
_entry.id   AF-A0A9D9HK18-F1
#
_cell.length_a   1.000
_cell.length_b   1.000
_cell.length_c   1.000
_cell.angle_alpha   90.00
_cell.angle_beta   90.00
_cell.angle_gamma   90.00
#
_symmetry.space_group_name_H-M   'P 1'
#
loop_
_entity.id
_entity.type
_entity.pdbx_description
1 polymer ?
#
loop_
_entity_poly.entity_id
_entity_poly.type
_entity_poly.pdbx_seq_one_letter_code
_entity_poly.pdbx_strand_id
1 'polypeptide(L)'
;MTPSYDPASSKAGEFINDKEILDTIEYAKAHKDDRPLVESIISKAALCKGLSHREAAVLMECTQQDLIEKMFALARQLKKKLYGNRIVMFAPLYLSDWCINGCVYCPYHAKNRHIPRRKLSQDEIRQEVIALQDMGHKRLAVEAGEDPVHNPIEYILESIATIYSTRHRNGAIRRVNVNIAATTVESYRRLKDAGIGTYILFQETYNRKNYEILHPSGPKSDYVWHTEAMDRAMQGGIDDVGIGVLFGLETWRYDLTGLFMHAEHLEARFGVGPHTISVPRICPADDIDTKDFTNAVPDDIFCRIVTVIRLTVPYTGMIISTRESEKVRSKVLELGISQISGGSRTSVGGYADRPYAAEETAQFDISDRRSLDEVVGWLIDKGHIPSFCTACYREGRTGDRFMSLVKRGKIADCCQPNALMTLMEYLQDYASPQTREKGREAIRRELAEIGSDKVLELTIRHLEEIREGKRDFRF
;
A
#
# COMPACT_ATOMS: atom_id res chain seq x y z
N MET A 1 -17.39 31.76 -9.16
CA MET A 1 -16.49 31.21 -10.20
C MET A 1 -15.96 29.90 -9.68
N THR A 2 -16.04 28.82 -10.46
CA THR A 2 -15.38 27.55 -10.10
C THR A 2 -13.87 27.81 -10.08
N PRO A 3 -13.14 27.41 -9.02
CA PRO A 3 -11.69 27.57 -8.99
C PRO A 3 -11.03 26.89 -10.21
N SER A 4 -9.93 27.47 -10.70
CA SER A 4 -9.09 26.81 -11.70
C SER A 4 -8.37 25.62 -11.05
N TYR A 5 -8.11 24.58 -11.85
CA TYR A 5 -7.22 23.50 -11.41
C TYR A 5 -5.80 24.06 -11.21
N ASP A 6 -5.21 23.78 -10.04
CA ASP A 6 -3.84 24.11 -9.70
C ASP A 6 -3.24 22.98 -8.83
N PRO A 7 -2.33 22.15 -9.36
CA PRO A 7 -1.71 21.07 -8.61
C PRO A 7 -0.82 21.58 -7.45
N ALA A 8 -0.32 22.82 -7.48
CA ALA A 8 0.51 23.35 -6.39
C ALA A 8 -0.31 24.00 -5.26
N SER A 9 -1.63 24.16 -5.44
CA SER A 9 -2.50 24.84 -4.49
C SER A 9 -2.54 24.17 -3.13
N SER A 10 -2.83 24.93 -2.07
CA SER A 10 -3.05 24.43 -0.71
C SER A 10 -4.48 24.04 -0.42
N LYS A 11 -5.39 24.16 -1.38
CA LYS A 11 -6.84 24.03 -1.16
C LYS A 11 -7.38 22.83 -1.92
N ALA A 12 -8.06 21.92 -1.22
CA ALA A 12 -8.58 20.68 -1.79
C ALA A 12 -9.32 20.86 -3.13
N GLY A 13 -10.22 21.84 -3.22
CA GLY A 13 -11.02 22.07 -4.43
C GLY A 13 -10.27 22.66 -5.63
N GLU A 14 -9.02 23.11 -5.44
CA GLU A 14 -8.15 23.60 -6.51
C GLU A 14 -7.27 22.48 -7.07
N PHE A 15 -6.71 21.60 -6.22
CA PHE A 15 -5.88 20.47 -6.70
C PHE A 15 -6.66 19.16 -6.95
N ILE A 16 -7.84 18.99 -6.37
CA ILE A 16 -8.87 18.01 -6.76
C ILE A 16 -10.07 18.79 -7.32
N ASN A 17 -9.93 19.24 -8.56
CA ASN A 17 -10.93 20.06 -9.21
C ASN A 17 -11.98 19.20 -9.94
N ASP A 18 -13.25 19.27 -9.50
CA ASP A 18 -14.36 18.50 -10.07
C ASP A 18 -14.53 18.72 -11.59
N LYS A 19 -14.45 19.98 -12.02
CA LYS A 19 -14.58 20.31 -13.45
C LYS A 19 -13.45 19.69 -14.25
N GLU A 20 -12.21 19.78 -13.79
CA GLU A 20 -11.06 19.17 -14.47
C GLU A 20 -11.18 17.64 -14.57
N ILE A 21 -11.71 16.98 -13.53
CA ILE A 21 -11.97 15.54 -13.55
C ILE A 21 -13.02 15.21 -14.62
N LEU A 22 -14.14 15.93 -14.65
CA LEU A 22 -15.21 15.70 -15.62
C LEU A 22 -14.73 15.99 -17.05
N ASP A 23 -14.03 17.10 -17.27
CA ASP A 23 -13.44 17.46 -18.57
C ASP A 23 -12.42 16.40 -19.02
N THR A 24 -11.64 15.84 -18.09
CA THR A 24 -10.70 14.73 -18.35
C THR A 24 -11.42 13.46 -18.78
N ILE A 25 -12.49 13.09 -18.08
CA ILE A 25 -13.28 11.89 -18.40
C ILE A 25 -13.91 12.02 -19.79
N GLU A 26 -14.49 13.18 -20.12
CA GLU A 26 -15.07 13.40 -21.45
C GLU A 26 -14.00 13.44 -22.54
N TYR A 27 -12.85 14.07 -22.28
CA TYR A 27 -11.71 14.01 -23.19
C TYR A 27 -11.26 12.57 -23.45
N ALA A 28 -11.12 11.75 -22.41
CA ALA A 28 -10.70 10.36 -22.55
C ALA A 28 -11.71 9.52 -23.34
N LYS A 29 -13.02 9.70 -23.10
CA LYS A 29 -14.08 9.02 -23.86
C LYS A 29 -14.07 9.40 -25.33
N ALA A 30 -13.84 10.68 -25.64
CA ALA A 30 -13.76 11.18 -27.02
C ALA A 30 -12.55 10.60 -27.78
N HIS A 31 -11.46 10.25 -27.07
CA HIS A 31 -10.23 9.73 -27.66
C HIS A 31 -10.00 8.23 -27.43
N LYS A 32 -11.01 7.49 -26.97
CA LYS A 32 -10.90 6.05 -26.66
C LYS A 32 -10.46 5.19 -27.85
N ASP A 33 -10.70 5.67 -29.08
CA ASP A 33 -10.36 4.98 -30.33
C ASP A 33 -9.22 5.69 -31.10
N ASP A 34 -8.61 6.74 -30.52
CA ASP A 34 -7.49 7.47 -31.10
C ASP A 34 -6.18 6.67 -30.92
N ARG A 35 -5.90 5.77 -31.86
CA ARG A 35 -4.68 4.95 -31.84
C ARG A 35 -3.39 5.78 -31.79
N PRO A 36 -3.15 6.78 -32.67
CA PRO A 36 -1.94 7.59 -32.61
C PRO A 36 -1.71 8.23 -31.24
N LEU A 37 -2.76 8.75 -30.61
CA LEU A 37 -2.66 9.31 -29.27
C LEU A 37 -2.29 8.23 -28.25
N VAL A 38 -3.02 7.12 -28.20
CA VAL A 38 -2.75 6.03 -27.24
C VAL A 38 -1.32 5.48 -27.40
N GLU A 39 -0.86 5.25 -28.63
CA GLU A 39 0.51 4.76 -28.89
C GLU A 39 1.58 5.78 -28.45
N SER A 40 1.32 7.07 -28.62
CA SER A 40 2.23 8.11 -28.13
C SER A 40 2.29 8.16 -26.60
N ILE A 41 1.15 7.99 -25.91
CA ILE A 41 1.10 7.93 -24.44
C ILE A 41 1.83 6.68 -23.92
N ILE A 42 1.63 5.51 -24.54
CA ILE A 42 2.37 4.27 -24.20
C ILE A 42 3.88 4.49 -24.37
N SER A 43 4.28 5.12 -25.47
CA SER A 43 5.70 5.44 -25.74
C SER A 43 6.28 6.40 -24.70
N LYS A 44 5.50 7.40 -24.25
CA LYS A 44 5.89 8.30 -23.16
C LYS A 44 6.05 7.55 -21.84
N ALA A 45 5.12 6.64 -21.50
CA ALA A 45 5.18 5.85 -20.28
C ALA A 45 6.46 5.00 -20.19
N ALA A 46 6.95 4.48 -21.32
CA ALA A 46 8.18 3.69 -21.40
C ALA A 46 9.44 4.47 -20.96
N LEU A 47 9.40 5.82 -20.99
CA LEU A 47 10.49 6.68 -20.51
C LEU A 47 10.57 6.76 -18.98
N CYS A 48 9.59 6.23 -18.25
CA CYS A 48 9.47 6.28 -16.79
C CYS A 48 9.48 7.71 -16.21
N LYS A 49 9.00 8.71 -16.97
CA LYS A 49 8.92 10.12 -16.54
C LYS A 49 7.54 10.53 -16.01
N GLY A 50 6.63 9.57 -15.89
CA GLY A 50 5.25 9.78 -15.48
C GLY A 50 4.34 10.21 -16.64
N LEU A 51 3.03 10.06 -16.41
CA LEU A 51 1.96 10.53 -17.28
C LEU A 51 1.10 11.54 -16.52
N SER A 52 0.39 12.41 -17.23
CA SER A 52 -0.63 13.24 -16.59
C SER A 52 -1.91 12.45 -16.29
N HIS A 53 -2.75 12.96 -15.40
CA HIS A 53 -4.08 12.42 -15.13
C HIS A 53 -4.93 12.28 -16.41
N ARG A 54 -4.86 13.25 -17.35
CA ARG A 54 -5.55 13.17 -18.66
C ARG A 54 -5.03 12.05 -19.56
N GLU A 55 -3.71 11.89 -19.67
CA GLU A 55 -3.10 10.81 -20.45
C GLU A 55 -3.46 9.44 -19.86
N ALA A 56 -3.42 9.31 -18.53
CA ALA A 56 -3.81 8.10 -17.83
C ALA A 56 -5.29 7.75 -18.05
N ALA A 57 -6.19 8.75 -18.06
CA ALA A 57 -7.60 8.54 -18.36
C ALA A 57 -7.81 8.03 -19.79
N VAL A 58 -7.09 8.55 -20.79
CA VAL A 58 -7.12 8.03 -22.17
C VAL A 58 -6.69 6.56 -22.21
N LEU A 59 -5.62 6.19 -21.50
CA LEU A 59 -5.19 4.79 -21.39
C LEU A 59 -6.23 3.89 -20.73
N MET A 60 -7.09 4.42 -19.86
CA MET A 60 -8.17 3.65 -19.24
C MET A 60 -9.39 3.48 -20.15
N GLU A 61 -9.68 4.44 -21.03
CA GLU A 61 -10.82 4.35 -21.95
C GLU A 61 -10.52 3.56 -23.23
N CYS A 62 -9.24 3.39 -23.61
CA CYS A 62 -8.86 2.70 -24.85
C CYS A 62 -9.61 1.35 -25.04
N THR A 63 -10.24 1.13 -26.19
CA THR A 63 -11.00 -0.10 -26.45
C THR A 63 -10.22 -1.13 -27.29
N GLN A 64 -9.09 -0.71 -27.85
CA GLN A 64 -8.28 -1.50 -28.79
C GLN A 64 -7.46 -2.56 -28.06
N GLN A 65 -7.79 -3.84 -28.31
CA GLN A 65 -7.25 -4.98 -27.56
C GLN A 65 -5.73 -5.13 -27.67
N ASP A 66 -5.15 -4.91 -28.86
CA ASP A 66 -3.70 -4.98 -29.06
C ASP A 66 -2.96 -3.88 -28.28
N LEU A 67 -3.54 -2.68 -28.15
CA LEU A 67 -2.98 -1.60 -27.34
C LEU A 67 -3.10 -1.89 -25.85
N ILE A 68 -4.19 -2.53 -25.41
CA ILE A 68 -4.36 -3.02 -24.03
C ILE A 68 -3.28 -4.05 -23.69
N GLU A 69 -3.02 -4.98 -24.60
CA GLU A 69 -1.94 -5.97 -24.43
C GLU A 69 -0.56 -5.31 -24.40
N LYS A 70 -0.30 -4.31 -25.25
CA LYS A 70 0.92 -3.49 -25.19
C LYS A 70 1.06 -2.80 -23.83
N MET A 71 -0.03 -2.26 -23.26
CA MET A 71 -0.01 -1.65 -21.92
C MET A 71 0.37 -2.68 -20.84
N PHE A 72 -0.23 -3.87 -20.86
CA PHE A 72 0.12 -4.94 -19.92
C PHE A 72 1.57 -5.39 -20.06
N ALA A 73 2.06 -5.55 -21.29
CA ALA A 73 3.46 -5.91 -21.55
C ALA A 73 4.42 -4.83 -21.02
N LEU A 74 4.13 -3.56 -21.29
CA LEU A 74 4.93 -2.45 -20.80
C LEU A 74 4.93 -2.38 -19.27
N ALA A 75 3.77 -2.55 -18.62
CA ALA A 75 3.69 -2.50 -17.17
C ALA A 75 4.50 -3.63 -16.50
N ARG A 76 4.47 -4.85 -17.06
CA ARG A 76 5.37 -5.96 -16.63
C ARG A 76 6.85 -5.58 -16.77
N GLN A 77 7.23 -5.00 -17.92
CA GLN A 77 8.59 -4.56 -18.17
C GLN A 77 9.04 -3.48 -17.18
N LEU A 78 8.21 -2.45 -16.95
CA LEU A 78 8.52 -1.38 -16.01
C LEU A 78 8.59 -1.90 -14.58
N LYS A 79 7.66 -2.78 -14.17
CA LYS A 79 7.71 -3.42 -12.86
C LYS A 79 9.02 -4.19 -12.68
N LYS A 80 9.40 -5.04 -13.65
CA LYS A 80 10.65 -5.81 -13.59
C LYS A 80 11.88 -4.90 -13.56
N LYS A 81 11.91 -3.85 -14.37
CA LYS A 81 13.00 -2.86 -14.41
C LYS A 81 13.19 -2.14 -13.07
N LEU A 82 12.11 -1.74 -12.41
CA LEU A 82 12.16 -0.87 -11.22
C LEU A 82 12.16 -1.65 -9.90
N TYR A 83 11.34 -2.69 -9.81
CA TYR A 83 11.14 -3.50 -8.61
C TYR A 83 11.75 -4.89 -8.70
N GLY A 84 12.17 -5.34 -9.88
CA GLY A 84 12.64 -6.70 -10.09
C GLY A 84 11.53 -7.73 -9.83
N ASN A 85 11.97 -8.91 -9.41
CA ASN A 85 11.09 -9.98 -8.96
C ASN A 85 10.60 -9.77 -7.51
N ARG A 86 11.04 -8.70 -6.84
CA ARG A 86 10.78 -8.49 -5.42
C ARG A 86 9.32 -8.15 -5.15
N ILE A 87 8.79 -8.71 -4.08
CA ILE A 87 7.48 -8.40 -3.51
C ILE A 87 7.65 -8.21 -2.01
N VAL A 88 7.38 -7.01 -1.51
CA VAL A 88 7.54 -6.69 -0.08
C VAL A 88 6.34 -7.18 0.72
N MET A 89 6.62 -7.92 1.79
CA MET A 89 5.61 -8.51 2.66
C MET A 89 5.35 -7.64 3.89
N PHE A 90 4.09 -7.51 4.27
CA PHE A 90 3.67 -6.89 5.54
C PHE A 90 2.41 -7.57 6.10
N ALA A 91 1.99 -7.17 7.30
CA ALA A 91 0.69 -7.53 7.86
C ALA A 91 0.02 -6.29 8.46
N PRO A 92 -1.32 -6.16 8.33
CA PRO A 92 -2.06 -5.17 9.11
C PRO A 92 -2.15 -5.59 10.58
N LEU A 93 -2.11 -4.65 11.51
CA LEU A 93 -2.34 -4.86 12.94
C LEU A 93 -3.43 -3.89 13.40
N TYR A 94 -4.62 -4.42 13.64
CA TYR A 94 -5.78 -3.67 14.12
C TYR A 94 -5.69 -3.48 15.64
N LEU A 95 -5.48 -2.23 16.06
CA LEU A 95 -5.34 -1.87 17.47
C LEU A 95 -6.69 -1.63 18.14
N SER A 96 -7.62 -1.02 17.41
CA SER A 96 -8.94 -0.70 17.94
C SER A 96 -9.98 -0.48 16.83
N ASP A 97 -11.20 -0.94 17.10
CA ASP A 97 -12.39 -0.72 16.27
C ASP A 97 -13.31 0.40 16.80
N TRP A 98 -12.92 1.10 17.87
CA TRP A 98 -13.64 2.26 18.38
C TRP A 98 -13.62 3.37 17.32
N CYS A 99 -14.80 3.77 16.85
CA CYS A 99 -14.94 4.74 15.78
C CYS A 99 -16.24 5.54 15.94
N ILE A 100 -16.15 6.87 15.85
CA ILE A 100 -17.30 7.79 15.97
C ILE A 100 -17.88 8.19 14.61
N ASN A 101 -17.29 7.74 13.50
CA ASN A 101 -17.74 8.08 12.15
C ASN A 101 -18.90 7.21 11.67
N GLY A 102 -19.69 7.76 10.74
CA GLY A 102 -20.85 7.10 10.14
C GLY A 102 -20.61 6.45 8.78
N CYS A 103 -19.37 6.07 8.43
CA CYS A 103 -19.02 5.57 7.09
C CYS A 103 -19.92 4.41 6.65
N VAL A 104 -20.70 4.58 5.58
CA VAL A 104 -21.75 3.61 5.20
C VAL A 104 -21.23 2.32 4.58
N TYR A 105 -19.92 2.20 4.37
CA TYR A 105 -19.25 1.06 3.74
C TYR A 105 -18.32 0.31 4.72
N CYS A 106 -18.28 0.72 6.00
CA CYS A 106 -17.35 0.19 6.98
C CYS A 106 -18.10 -0.34 8.20
N PRO A 107 -17.89 -1.60 8.60
CA PRO A 107 -18.65 -2.21 9.70
C PRO A 107 -18.32 -1.57 11.06
N TYR A 108 -17.16 -0.90 11.19
CA TYR A 108 -16.82 -0.18 12.40
C TYR A 108 -17.58 1.14 12.56
N HIS A 109 -18.50 1.51 11.68
CA HIS A 109 -19.23 2.76 11.81
C HIS A 109 -20.00 2.83 13.14
N ALA A 110 -20.16 4.05 13.67
CA ALA A 110 -20.67 4.33 15.00
C ALA A 110 -22.12 3.85 15.26
N LYS A 111 -22.87 3.46 14.24
CA LYS A 111 -24.23 2.88 14.37
C LYS A 111 -24.25 1.35 14.51
N ASN A 112 -23.19 0.66 14.10
CA ASN A 112 -23.13 -0.79 14.17
C ASN A 112 -23.00 -1.19 15.65
N ARG A 113 -23.89 -2.07 16.11
CA ARG A 113 -23.93 -2.64 17.46
C ARG A 113 -23.78 -4.16 17.47
N HIS A 114 -23.62 -4.79 16.30
CA HIS A 114 -23.34 -6.22 16.17
C HIS A 114 -21.88 -6.52 16.50
N ILE A 115 -20.94 -5.64 16.09
CA ILE A 115 -19.53 -5.77 16.45
C ILE A 115 -19.28 -5.26 17.87
N PRO A 116 -18.77 -6.10 18.80
CA PRO A 116 -18.37 -5.66 20.14
C PRO A 116 -17.12 -4.79 20.07
N ARG A 117 -17.18 -3.58 20.63
CA ARG A 117 -16.05 -2.64 20.56
C ARG A 117 -14.86 -3.10 21.38
N ARG A 118 -13.68 -3.12 20.77
CA ARG A 118 -12.42 -3.56 21.35
C ARG A 118 -11.29 -2.55 21.10
N LYS A 119 -10.44 -2.42 22.11
CA LYS A 119 -9.17 -1.70 22.06
C LYS A 119 -8.13 -2.55 22.75
N LEU A 120 -6.98 -2.78 22.11
CA LEU A 120 -5.91 -3.57 22.70
C LEU A 120 -5.18 -2.80 23.80
N SER A 121 -4.91 -3.44 24.92
CA SER A 121 -3.93 -2.95 25.90
C SER A 121 -2.50 -3.10 25.36
N GLN A 122 -1.53 -2.42 25.98
CA GLN A 122 -0.12 -2.55 25.57
C GLN A 122 0.41 -3.99 25.72
N ASP A 123 -0.07 -4.73 26.71
CA ASP A 123 0.27 -6.15 26.87
C ASP A 123 -0.35 -7.01 25.77
N GLU A 124 -1.59 -6.73 25.36
CA GLU A 124 -2.21 -7.40 24.22
C GLU A 124 -1.47 -7.09 22.92
N ILE A 125 -1.11 -5.82 22.68
CA ILE A 125 -0.30 -5.41 21.52
C ILE A 125 1.03 -6.17 21.51
N ARG A 126 1.68 -6.34 22.66
CA ARG A 126 2.90 -7.14 22.77
C ARG A 126 2.67 -8.58 22.34
N GLN A 127 1.58 -9.21 22.76
CA GLN A 127 1.26 -10.59 22.36
C GLN A 127 0.96 -10.69 20.86
N GLU A 128 0.21 -9.76 20.29
CA GLU A 128 -0.04 -9.71 18.84
C GLU A 128 1.28 -9.56 18.05
N VAL A 129 2.17 -8.68 18.51
CA VAL A 129 3.48 -8.46 17.88
C VAL A 129 4.37 -9.69 18.00
N ILE A 130 4.33 -10.42 19.13
CA ILE A 130 5.03 -11.70 19.28
C ILE A 130 4.50 -12.72 18.26
N ALA A 131 3.18 -12.87 18.15
CA ALA A 131 2.58 -13.79 17.17
C ALA A 131 2.99 -13.44 15.72
N LEU A 132 2.94 -12.15 15.36
CA LEU A 132 3.39 -11.64 14.06
C LEU A 132 4.89 -11.87 13.81
N GLN A 133 5.72 -11.71 14.84
CA GLN A 133 7.15 -11.99 14.77
C GLN A 133 7.44 -13.48 14.58
N ASP A 134 6.68 -14.36 15.24
CA ASP A 134 6.78 -15.81 15.13
C ASP A 134 6.29 -16.34 13.77
N MET A 135 5.37 -15.62 13.12
CA MET A 135 5.05 -15.88 11.71
C MET A 135 6.21 -15.49 10.78
N GLY A 136 7.05 -14.54 11.18
CA GLY A 136 8.21 -14.06 10.44
C GLY A 136 8.11 -12.62 9.93
N HIS A 137 7.03 -11.89 10.23
CA HIS A 137 6.88 -10.51 9.82
C HIS A 137 7.97 -9.60 10.40
N LYS A 138 8.32 -8.57 9.63
CA LYS A 138 9.24 -7.48 10.01
C LYS A 138 8.66 -6.09 9.73
N ARG A 139 7.49 -6.03 9.10
CA ARG A 139 6.79 -4.82 8.64
C ARG A 139 5.33 -4.92 9.00
N LEU A 140 4.80 -3.90 9.69
CA LEU A 140 3.39 -3.82 10.03
C LEU A 140 2.76 -2.56 9.47
N ALA A 141 1.45 -2.60 9.24
CA ALA A 141 0.60 -1.43 9.05
C ALA A 141 -0.39 -1.39 10.22
N VAL A 142 -0.27 -0.39 11.08
CA VAL A 142 -1.18 -0.16 12.21
C VAL A 142 -2.48 0.41 11.68
N GLU A 143 -3.60 -0.16 12.12
CA GLU A 143 -4.95 0.25 11.76
C GLU A 143 -5.73 0.57 13.06
N ALA A 144 -6.40 1.71 13.12
CA ALA A 144 -7.29 2.06 14.24
C ALA A 144 -8.46 2.94 13.80
N GLY A 145 -9.64 2.71 14.38
CA GLY A 145 -10.81 3.58 14.19
C GLY A 145 -10.59 4.98 14.81
N GLU A 146 -11.36 5.96 14.32
CA GLU A 146 -11.27 7.34 14.81
C GLU A 146 -12.19 7.54 16.01
N ASP A 147 -11.61 7.65 17.20
CA ASP A 147 -12.30 8.01 18.43
C ASP A 147 -11.32 8.76 19.34
N PRO A 148 -11.46 10.09 19.52
CA PRO A 148 -10.51 10.86 20.33
C PRO A 148 -10.44 10.47 21.82
N VAL A 149 -11.47 9.80 22.35
CA VAL A 149 -11.53 9.36 23.75
C VAL A 149 -10.82 8.02 23.89
N HIS A 150 -11.14 7.07 23.02
CA HIS A 150 -10.61 5.71 23.10
C HIS A 150 -9.26 5.56 22.39
N ASN A 151 -9.07 6.23 21.26
CA ASN A 151 -7.89 6.18 20.40
C ASN A 151 -7.19 7.55 20.27
N PRO A 152 -6.85 8.23 21.38
CA PRO A 152 -6.10 9.47 21.30
C PRO A 152 -4.71 9.21 20.70
N ILE A 153 -4.07 10.26 20.17
CA ILE A 153 -2.76 10.12 19.52
C ILE A 153 -1.70 9.54 20.48
N GLU A 154 -1.81 9.81 21.79
CA GLU A 154 -0.97 9.24 22.84
C GLU A 154 -1.00 7.70 22.84
N TYR A 155 -2.18 7.11 22.68
CA TYR A 155 -2.33 5.66 22.62
C TYR A 155 -1.65 5.08 21.37
N ILE A 156 -1.78 5.75 20.22
CA ILE A 156 -1.14 5.32 18.97
C ILE A 156 0.40 5.38 19.12
N LEU A 157 0.93 6.46 19.70
CA LEU A 157 2.37 6.63 19.93
C LEU A 157 2.92 5.59 20.91
N GLU A 158 2.22 5.35 22.01
CA GLU A 158 2.57 4.30 22.98
C GLU A 158 2.55 2.91 22.30
N SER A 159 1.55 2.65 21.46
CA SER A 159 1.44 1.40 20.71
C SER A 159 2.61 1.20 19.75
N ILE A 160 3.02 2.25 19.02
CA ILE A 160 4.20 2.23 18.14
C ILE A 160 5.47 1.92 18.96
N ALA A 161 5.64 2.53 20.13
CA ALA A 161 6.76 2.26 21.02
C ALA A 161 6.74 0.80 21.53
N THR A 162 5.58 0.26 21.88
CA THR A 162 5.40 -1.15 22.25
C THR A 162 5.78 -2.09 21.10
N ILE A 163 5.33 -1.79 19.87
CA ILE A 163 5.67 -2.58 18.68
C ILE A 163 7.18 -2.58 18.44
N TYR A 164 7.83 -1.41 18.46
CA TYR A 164 9.26 -1.31 18.22
C TYR A 164 10.13 -1.84 19.35
N SER A 165 9.65 -1.88 20.60
CA SER A 165 10.39 -2.45 21.74
C SER A 165 10.24 -3.96 21.87
N THR A 166 9.15 -4.53 21.35
CA THR A 166 8.88 -5.97 21.45
C THR A 166 9.90 -6.77 20.61
N ARG A 167 10.58 -7.71 21.26
CA ARG A 167 11.49 -8.67 20.62
C ARG A 167 11.13 -10.07 21.10
N HIS A 168 11.07 -11.01 20.19
CA HIS A 168 10.84 -12.42 20.48
C HIS A 168 11.70 -13.29 19.59
N ARG A 169 12.60 -14.07 20.21
CA ARG A 169 13.61 -14.89 19.51
C ARG A 169 14.42 -14.01 18.52
N ASN A 170 14.46 -14.38 17.24
CA ASN A 170 15.10 -13.59 16.16
C ASN A 170 14.15 -12.54 15.54
N GLY A 171 12.93 -12.42 16.05
CA GLY A 171 11.89 -11.52 15.58
C GLY A 171 12.07 -10.07 16.01
N ALA A 172 11.84 -9.16 15.08
CA ALA A 172 11.77 -7.73 15.33
C ALA A 172 10.91 -7.05 14.26
N ILE A 173 9.98 -6.19 14.67
CA ILE A 173 9.32 -5.28 13.73
C ILE A 173 10.27 -4.11 13.48
N ARG A 174 10.60 -3.90 12.20
CA ARG A 174 11.63 -2.96 11.74
C ARG A 174 11.07 -1.75 10.97
N ARG A 175 9.77 -1.76 10.65
CA ARG A 175 9.03 -0.63 10.08
C ARG A 175 7.55 -0.75 10.44
N VAL A 176 7.00 0.33 10.99
CA VAL A 176 5.57 0.47 11.28
C VAL A 176 4.99 1.56 10.40
N ASN A 177 4.15 1.19 9.45
CA ASN A 177 3.29 2.14 8.76
C ASN A 177 2.04 2.39 9.62
N VAL A 178 1.40 3.55 9.47
CA VAL A 178 0.26 3.95 10.30
C VAL A 178 -0.89 4.41 9.39
N ASN A 179 -2.04 3.78 9.55
CA ASN A 179 -3.30 4.15 8.93
C ASN A 179 -4.30 4.53 10.03
N ILE A 180 -4.40 5.83 10.26
CA ILE A 180 -5.36 6.45 11.19
C ILE A 180 -5.98 7.66 10.49
N ALA A 181 -7.14 8.10 10.97
CA ALA A 181 -7.87 9.21 10.38
C ALA A 181 -7.06 10.51 10.30
N ALA A 182 -7.53 11.43 9.44
CA ALA A 182 -6.95 12.73 9.20
C ALA A 182 -6.80 13.53 10.51
N THR A 183 -5.60 14.03 10.80
CA THR A 183 -5.31 14.73 12.06
C THR A 183 -4.50 16.02 11.82
N THR A 184 -4.01 16.64 12.88
CA THR A 184 -3.30 17.91 12.86
C THR A 184 -1.83 17.74 12.49
N VAL A 185 -1.21 18.82 11.99
CA VAL A 185 0.24 18.89 11.73
C VAL A 185 1.05 18.51 12.98
N GLU A 186 0.58 18.87 14.17
CA GLU A 186 1.22 18.52 15.43
C GLU A 186 1.21 17.01 15.69
N SER A 187 0.05 16.35 15.55
CA SER A 187 -0.05 14.90 15.67
C SER A 187 0.82 14.18 14.63
N TYR A 188 0.87 14.68 13.39
CA TYR A 188 1.76 14.16 12.37
C TYR A 188 3.24 14.32 12.70
N ARG A 189 3.64 15.46 13.26
CA ARG A 189 5.01 15.66 13.76
C ARG A 189 5.36 14.65 14.85
N ARG A 190 4.45 14.42 15.80
CA ARG A 190 4.63 13.41 16.84
C ARG A 190 4.74 12.00 16.28
N LEU A 191 4.00 11.65 15.22
CA LEU A 191 4.15 10.38 14.51
C LEU A 191 5.52 10.28 13.81
N LYS A 192 6.00 11.36 13.18
CA LYS A 192 7.35 11.41 12.60
C LYS A 192 8.40 11.16 13.66
N ASP A 193 8.29 11.82 14.81
CA ASP A 193 9.22 11.68 15.95
C ASP A 193 9.19 10.26 16.55
N ALA A 194 8.05 9.58 16.51
CA ALA A 194 7.91 8.17 16.89
C ALA A 194 8.50 7.18 15.86
N GLY A 195 9.02 7.67 14.73
CA GLY A 195 9.70 6.84 13.73
C GLY A 195 8.74 5.94 12.96
N ILE A 196 7.62 6.48 12.48
CA ILE A 196 6.77 5.74 11.53
C ILE A 196 7.47 5.60 10.16
N GLY A 197 7.11 4.54 9.44
CA GLY A 197 7.57 4.29 8.08
C GLY A 197 6.79 5.10 7.05
N THR A 198 5.50 4.84 6.90
CA THR A 198 4.60 5.55 5.98
C THR A 198 3.32 5.91 6.70
N TYR A 199 2.86 7.15 6.56
CA TYR A 199 1.48 7.51 6.92
C TYR A 199 0.56 7.19 5.75
N ILE A 200 -0.44 6.36 5.99
CA ILE A 200 -1.39 5.90 4.99
C ILE A 200 -2.75 6.52 5.33
N LEU A 201 -3.40 7.09 4.32
CA LEU A 201 -4.78 7.55 4.42
C LEU A 201 -5.44 7.37 3.06
N PHE A 202 -6.52 6.61 3.03
CA PHE A 202 -7.32 6.49 1.82
C PHE A 202 -8.26 7.68 1.75
N GLN A 203 -8.30 8.31 0.57
CA GLN A 203 -9.32 9.32 0.28
C GLN A 203 -10.71 8.69 0.24
N GLU A 204 -10.79 7.37 0.02
CA GLU A 204 -12.00 6.58 -0.17
C GLU A 204 -12.66 6.88 -1.51
N THR A 205 -13.13 8.11 -1.70
CA THR A 205 -13.57 8.65 -2.99
C THR A 205 -13.21 10.13 -3.11
N TYR A 206 -12.77 10.54 -4.30
CA TYR A 206 -12.46 11.94 -4.60
C TYR A 206 -13.70 12.74 -4.98
N ASN A 207 -14.84 12.11 -5.28
CA ASN A 207 -16.07 12.83 -5.57
C ASN A 207 -16.65 13.44 -4.29
N ARG A 208 -16.56 14.76 -4.14
CA ARG A 208 -16.97 15.45 -2.92
C ARG A 208 -18.43 15.17 -2.52
N LYS A 209 -19.35 15.23 -3.48
CA LYS A 209 -20.78 15.01 -3.21
C LYS A 209 -21.02 13.59 -2.71
N ASN A 210 -20.41 12.61 -3.36
CA ASN A 210 -20.53 11.21 -2.95
C ASN A 210 -19.81 10.95 -1.61
N TYR A 211 -18.66 11.56 -1.38
CA TYR A 211 -17.94 11.50 -0.10
C TYR A 211 -18.81 11.95 1.07
N GLU A 212 -19.48 13.10 0.96
CA GLU A 212 -20.37 13.63 2.01
C GLU A 212 -21.57 12.70 2.28
N ILE A 213 -22.08 12.01 1.24
CA ILE A 213 -23.15 10.99 1.38
C ILE A 213 -22.63 9.74 2.10
N LEU A 214 -21.43 9.27 1.73
CA LEU A 214 -20.81 8.07 2.27
C LEU A 214 -20.28 8.26 3.70
N HIS A 215 -20.07 9.52 4.13
CA HIS A 215 -19.57 9.90 5.45
C HIS A 215 -20.55 10.87 6.14
N PRO A 216 -21.78 10.43 6.48
CA PRO A 216 -22.86 11.32 6.94
C PRO A 216 -22.64 11.95 8.33
N SER A 217 -21.69 11.44 9.12
CA SER A 217 -21.45 11.92 10.49
C SER A 217 -20.04 11.62 10.99
N GLY A 218 -19.60 12.37 12.01
CA GLY A 218 -18.27 12.28 12.61
C GLY A 218 -17.26 13.20 11.91
N PRO A 219 -16.01 13.31 12.42
CA PRO A 219 -14.99 14.19 11.84
C PRO A 219 -14.65 13.88 10.38
N LYS A 220 -14.76 12.62 9.96
CA LYS A 220 -14.53 12.18 8.57
C LYS A 220 -15.57 12.71 7.58
N SER A 221 -16.64 13.39 8.00
CA SER A 221 -17.59 14.01 7.07
C SER A 221 -17.04 15.23 6.33
N ASP A 222 -16.00 15.87 6.88
CA ASP A 222 -15.35 17.03 6.26
C ASP A 222 -14.39 16.57 5.14
N TYR A 223 -14.89 16.63 3.90
CA TYR A 223 -14.12 16.32 2.70
C TYR A 223 -12.82 17.12 2.58
N VAL A 224 -12.85 18.42 2.91
CA VAL A 224 -11.68 19.30 2.73
C VAL A 224 -10.63 18.95 3.77
N TRP A 225 -11.04 18.79 5.03
CA TRP A 225 -10.15 18.34 6.10
C TRP A 225 -9.46 17.02 5.74
N HIS A 226 -10.22 16.05 5.23
CA HIS A 226 -9.68 14.74 4.86
C HIS A 226 -8.75 14.79 3.64
N THR A 227 -9.11 15.54 2.61
CA THR A 227 -8.33 15.67 1.37
C THR A 227 -6.98 16.37 1.62
N GLU A 228 -6.95 17.40 2.47
CA GLU A 228 -5.73 18.14 2.82
C GLU A 228 -4.88 17.45 3.90
N ALA A 229 -5.22 16.22 4.31
CA ALA A 229 -4.50 15.52 5.37
C ALA A 229 -3.06 15.16 4.98
N MET A 230 -2.82 14.84 3.70
CA MET A 230 -1.46 14.55 3.23
C MET A 230 -0.56 15.78 3.25
N ASP A 231 -1.09 16.97 2.94
CA ASP A 231 -0.38 18.24 3.14
C ASP A 231 0.04 18.41 4.59
N ARG A 232 -0.90 18.20 5.51
CA ARG A 232 -0.62 18.34 6.94
C ARG A 232 0.40 17.30 7.42
N ALA A 233 0.37 16.09 6.88
CA ALA A 233 1.36 15.05 7.18
C ALA A 233 2.76 15.45 6.70
N MET A 234 2.89 15.95 5.46
CA MET A 234 4.16 16.41 4.91
C MET A 234 4.67 17.68 5.61
N GLN A 235 3.80 18.61 5.98
CA GLN A 235 4.13 19.76 6.84
C GLN A 235 4.56 19.33 8.26
N GLY A 236 4.04 18.20 8.75
CA GLY A 236 4.49 17.55 9.99
C GLY A 236 5.85 16.86 9.87
N GLY A 237 6.44 16.79 8.66
CA GLY A 237 7.73 16.18 8.39
C GLY A 237 7.67 14.72 7.95
N ILE A 238 6.48 14.16 7.73
CA ILE A 238 6.30 12.81 7.18
C ILE A 238 6.49 12.88 5.66
N ASP A 239 7.60 12.34 5.18
CA ASP A 239 8.03 12.37 3.78
C ASP A 239 7.61 11.14 2.97
N ASP A 240 7.30 10.03 3.65
CA ASP A 240 6.69 8.84 3.04
C ASP A 240 5.18 8.83 3.37
N VAL A 241 4.34 9.22 2.41
CA VAL A 241 2.87 9.11 2.51
C VAL A 241 2.30 8.06 1.56
N GLY A 242 1.16 7.47 1.91
CA GLY A 242 0.45 6.47 1.12
C GLY A 242 -1.01 6.86 0.88
N ILE A 243 -1.37 7.14 -0.36
CA ILE A 243 -2.75 7.48 -0.75
C ILE A 243 -3.49 6.23 -1.24
N GLY A 244 -4.83 6.29 -1.32
CA GLY A 244 -5.62 5.19 -1.84
C GLY A 244 -7.08 5.57 -2.08
N VAL A 245 -7.77 4.72 -2.83
CA VAL A 245 -9.20 4.80 -3.17
C VAL A 245 -9.84 3.48 -2.79
N LEU A 246 -11.06 3.51 -2.24
CA LEU A 246 -11.86 2.31 -2.05
C LEU A 246 -12.72 2.09 -3.29
N PHE A 247 -12.20 1.32 -4.24
CA PHE A 247 -12.84 1.08 -5.53
C PHE A 247 -14.18 0.35 -5.34
N GLY A 248 -15.26 0.94 -5.87
CA GLY A 248 -16.62 0.45 -5.70
C GLY A 248 -17.57 1.50 -5.11
N LEU A 249 -17.05 2.51 -4.40
CA LEU A 249 -17.86 3.58 -3.81
C LEU A 249 -18.34 4.61 -4.85
N GLU A 250 -17.48 4.93 -5.80
CA GLU A 250 -17.70 5.84 -6.92
C GLU A 250 -17.20 5.18 -8.21
N THR A 251 -17.56 5.74 -9.36
CA THR A 251 -17.02 5.32 -10.65
C THR A 251 -15.49 5.34 -10.62
N TRP A 252 -14.88 4.23 -11.05
CA TRP A 252 -13.42 4.14 -11.12
C TRP A 252 -12.80 5.26 -11.97
N ARG A 253 -13.54 5.81 -12.94
CA ARG A 253 -13.12 6.93 -13.80
C ARG A 253 -12.83 8.18 -12.98
N TYR A 254 -13.78 8.56 -12.12
CA TYR A 254 -13.66 9.76 -11.31
C TYR A 254 -12.56 9.60 -10.28
N ASP A 255 -12.62 8.51 -9.49
CA ASP A 255 -11.67 8.32 -8.39
C ASP A 255 -10.25 8.08 -8.86
N LEU A 256 -10.04 7.37 -9.98
CA LEU A 256 -8.71 7.16 -10.52
C LEU A 256 -8.11 8.46 -11.07
N THR A 257 -8.92 9.31 -11.69
CA THR A 257 -8.48 10.64 -12.15
C THR A 257 -8.09 11.51 -10.95
N GLY A 258 -8.94 11.58 -9.92
CA GLY A 258 -8.65 12.29 -8.67
C GLY A 258 -7.41 11.76 -7.95
N LEU A 259 -7.20 10.44 -7.96
CA LEU A 259 -6.00 9.80 -7.41
C LEU A 259 -4.72 10.26 -8.11
N PHE A 260 -4.75 10.37 -9.45
CA PHE A 260 -3.60 10.88 -10.21
C PHE A 260 -3.38 12.38 -9.98
N MET A 261 -4.44 13.18 -9.91
CA MET A 261 -4.33 14.61 -9.56
C MET A 261 -3.75 14.81 -8.16
N HIS A 262 -4.09 13.95 -7.19
CA HIS A 262 -3.50 14.00 -5.85
C HIS A 262 -2.01 13.63 -5.89
N ALA A 263 -1.62 12.63 -6.68
CA ALA A 263 -0.21 12.27 -6.83
C ALA A 263 0.61 13.42 -7.48
N GLU A 264 0.05 14.06 -8.53
CA GLU A 264 0.63 15.24 -9.17
C GLU A 264 0.74 16.42 -8.20
N HIS A 265 -0.28 16.62 -7.36
CA HIS A 265 -0.29 17.67 -6.35
C HIS A 265 0.85 17.50 -5.34
N LEU A 266 1.01 16.30 -4.77
CA LEU A 266 2.07 16.04 -3.81
C LEU A 266 3.46 16.27 -4.43
N GLU A 267 3.67 15.83 -5.68
CA GLU A 267 4.93 16.08 -6.38
C GLU A 267 5.14 17.58 -6.70
N ALA A 268 4.11 18.29 -7.15
CA ALA A 268 4.19 19.71 -7.49
C ALA A 268 4.45 20.60 -6.27
N ARG A 269 3.82 20.30 -5.14
CA ARG A 269 3.83 21.13 -3.93
C ARG A 269 4.97 20.80 -2.98
N PHE A 270 5.33 19.53 -2.84
CA PHE A 270 6.32 19.07 -1.87
C PHE A 270 7.58 18.48 -2.54
N GLY A 271 7.64 18.43 -3.88
CA GLY A 271 8.77 17.90 -4.64
C GLY A 271 8.84 16.37 -4.68
N VAL A 272 7.92 15.67 -4.03
CA VAL A 272 7.84 14.21 -3.99
C VAL A 272 6.40 13.75 -3.95
N GLY A 273 6.05 12.82 -4.85
CA GLY A 273 4.73 12.18 -4.86
C GLY A 273 4.57 11.13 -3.75
N PRO A 274 3.46 10.38 -3.74
CA PRO A 274 3.22 9.35 -2.74
C PRO A 274 4.23 8.20 -2.83
N HIS A 275 4.66 7.69 -1.66
CA HIS A 275 5.51 6.50 -1.55
C HIS A 275 4.75 5.25 -1.99
N THR A 276 3.46 5.16 -1.66
CA THR A 276 2.59 4.05 -2.06
C THR A 276 1.20 4.51 -2.49
N ILE A 277 0.60 3.74 -3.40
CA ILE A 277 -0.83 3.77 -3.69
C ILE A 277 -1.44 2.42 -3.29
N SER A 278 -2.47 2.46 -2.46
CA SER A 278 -3.29 1.30 -2.13
C SER A 278 -4.51 1.23 -3.04
N VAL A 279 -4.84 0.03 -3.50
CA VAL A 279 -5.96 -0.21 -4.44
C VAL A 279 -7.02 -1.19 -3.88
N PRO A 280 -7.57 -0.98 -2.67
CA PRO A 280 -8.61 -1.86 -2.14
C PRO A 280 -9.90 -1.75 -2.97
N ARG A 281 -10.56 -2.89 -3.23
CA ARG A 281 -11.97 -2.92 -3.66
C ARG A 281 -12.88 -3.07 -2.45
N ILE A 282 -14.11 -2.56 -2.54
CA ILE A 282 -15.13 -2.80 -1.54
C ILE A 282 -15.36 -4.31 -1.39
N CYS A 283 -15.49 -4.76 -0.14
CA CYS A 283 -15.73 -6.15 0.21
C CYS A 283 -16.93 -6.23 1.15
N PRO A 284 -17.61 -7.39 1.19
CA PRO A 284 -18.57 -7.66 2.24
C PRO A 284 -17.92 -7.52 3.62
N ALA A 285 -18.74 -7.09 4.58
CA ALA A 285 -18.39 -7.04 5.98
C ALA A 285 -19.67 -7.24 6.81
N ASP A 286 -19.53 -7.35 8.13
CA ASP A 286 -20.69 -7.28 9.03
C ASP A 286 -21.52 -6.04 8.71
N ASP A 287 -22.85 -6.16 8.68
CA ASP A 287 -23.82 -5.12 8.32
C ASP A 287 -23.62 -4.34 6.99
N ILE A 288 -22.68 -4.74 6.12
CA ILE A 288 -22.39 -4.11 4.82
C ILE A 288 -22.60 -5.11 3.67
N ASP A 289 -23.63 -4.89 2.83
CA ASP A 289 -23.82 -5.62 1.57
C ASP A 289 -23.21 -4.84 0.39
N THR A 290 -22.32 -5.48 -0.37
CA THR A 290 -21.69 -4.85 -1.54
C THR A 290 -22.67 -4.56 -2.68
N LYS A 291 -23.86 -5.18 -2.68
CA LYS A 291 -24.92 -4.90 -3.66
C LYS A 291 -25.49 -3.49 -3.55
N ASP A 292 -25.33 -2.83 -2.41
CA ASP A 292 -25.74 -1.44 -2.22
C ASP A 292 -24.82 -0.46 -2.97
N PHE A 293 -23.71 -0.96 -3.53
CA PHE A 293 -22.69 -0.19 -4.24
C PHE A 293 -22.65 -0.58 -5.72
N THR A 294 -23.26 0.25 -6.58
CA THR A 294 -23.44 -0.03 -8.01
C THR A 294 -22.16 0.13 -8.85
N ASN A 295 -21.10 0.72 -8.29
CA ASN A 295 -19.85 1.00 -8.99
C ASN A 295 -18.77 -0.08 -8.81
N ALA A 296 -19.18 -1.31 -8.46
CA ALA A 296 -18.27 -2.44 -8.31
C ALA A 296 -17.34 -2.59 -9.52
N VAL A 297 -16.05 -2.84 -9.26
CA VAL A 297 -15.02 -2.87 -10.30
C VAL A 297 -14.72 -4.31 -10.72
N PRO A 298 -15.00 -4.70 -11.98
CA PRO A 298 -14.67 -6.03 -12.50
C PRO A 298 -13.17 -6.31 -12.51
N ASP A 299 -12.78 -7.59 -12.51
CA ASP A 299 -11.38 -8.02 -12.44
C ASP A 299 -10.50 -7.53 -13.60
N ASP A 300 -11.04 -7.45 -14.82
CA ASP A 300 -10.35 -6.95 -16.01
C ASP A 300 -10.08 -5.44 -15.91
N ILE A 301 -11.08 -4.68 -15.46
CA ILE A 301 -10.93 -3.26 -15.16
C ILE A 301 -9.93 -3.07 -14.02
N PHE A 302 -9.97 -3.87 -12.96
CA PHE A 302 -9.02 -3.80 -11.86
C PHE A 302 -7.57 -4.07 -12.31
N CYS A 303 -7.37 -5.08 -13.17
CA CYS A 303 -6.05 -5.32 -13.79
C CYS A 303 -5.58 -4.11 -14.59
N ARG A 304 -6.50 -3.45 -15.31
CA ARG A 304 -6.21 -2.24 -16.07
C ARG A 304 -5.87 -1.05 -15.17
N ILE A 305 -6.59 -0.86 -14.07
CA ILE A 305 -6.28 0.17 -13.04
C ILE A 305 -4.85 0.00 -12.53
N VAL A 306 -4.47 -1.21 -12.09
CA VAL A 306 -3.10 -1.49 -11.60
C VAL A 306 -2.07 -1.20 -12.69
N THR A 307 -2.35 -1.60 -13.93
CA THR A 307 -1.47 -1.37 -15.08
C THR A 307 -1.27 0.12 -15.31
N VAL A 308 -2.34 0.89 -15.42
CA VAL A 308 -2.27 2.33 -15.69
C VAL A 308 -1.59 3.06 -14.54
N ILE A 309 -1.86 2.72 -13.27
CA ILE A 309 -1.13 3.31 -12.14
C ILE A 309 0.38 3.07 -12.27
N ARG A 310 0.81 1.85 -12.61
CA ARG A 310 2.25 1.55 -12.84
C ARG A 310 2.84 2.35 -13.99
N LEU A 311 2.08 2.61 -15.06
CA LEU A 311 2.54 3.42 -16.19
C LEU A 311 2.61 4.92 -15.84
N THR A 312 1.65 5.42 -15.06
CA THR A 312 1.52 6.84 -14.70
C THR A 312 2.48 7.27 -13.60
N VAL A 313 2.63 6.49 -12.53
CA VAL A 313 3.51 6.80 -11.39
C VAL A 313 4.51 5.65 -11.16
N PRO A 314 5.49 5.48 -12.08
CA PRO A 314 6.28 4.25 -12.17
C PRO A 314 7.15 3.95 -10.95
N TYR A 315 7.47 4.95 -10.12
CA TYR A 315 8.30 4.81 -8.92
C TYR A 315 7.51 4.64 -7.62
N THR A 316 6.20 4.91 -7.64
CA THR A 316 5.31 4.73 -6.50
C THR A 316 5.02 3.25 -6.30
N GLY A 317 5.19 2.76 -5.08
CA GLY A 317 4.83 1.38 -4.73
C GLY A 317 3.32 1.17 -4.83
N MET A 318 2.88 -0.04 -5.14
CA MET A 318 1.47 -0.39 -5.07
C MET A 318 1.23 -1.51 -4.07
N ILE A 319 0.17 -1.36 -3.28
CA ILE A 319 -0.22 -2.27 -2.21
C ILE A 319 -1.52 -3.00 -2.62
N ILE A 320 -1.49 -4.33 -2.53
CA ILE A 320 -2.69 -5.18 -2.58
C ILE A 320 -2.83 -5.95 -1.26
N SER A 321 -4.06 -6.09 -0.78
CA SER A 321 -4.39 -6.75 0.48
C SER A 321 -5.07 -8.12 0.26
N THR A 322 -5.37 -8.81 1.36
CA THR A 322 -6.15 -10.06 1.39
C THR A 322 -7.63 -9.88 1.08
N ARG A 323 -8.09 -8.66 0.73
CA ARG A 323 -9.39 -8.41 0.09
C ARG A 323 -9.54 -9.21 -1.20
N GLU A 324 -8.43 -9.40 -1.90
CA GLU A 324 -8.39 -10.02 -3.22
C GLU A 324 -8.08 -11.52 -3.15
N SER A 325 -8.72 -12.29 -4.04
CA SER A 325 -8.45 -13.72 -4.19
C SER A 325 -7.05 -13.99 -4.74
N GLU A 326 -6.52 -15.20 -4.54
CA GLU A 326 -5.25 -15.62 -5.13
C GLU A 326 -5.21 -15.40 -6.65
N LYS A 327 -6.33 -15.65 -7.35
CA LYS A 327 -6.44 -15.51 -8.80
C LYS A 327 -6.20 -14.06 -9.23
N VAL A 328 -6.84 -13.10 -8.57
CA VAL A 328 -6.68 -11.66 -8.87
C VAL A 328 -5.28 -11.21 -8.47
N ARG A 329 -4.84 -11.55 -7.25
CA ARG A 329 -3.50 -11.24 -6.75
C ARG A 329 -2.41 -11.73 -7.71
N SER A 330 -2.53 -12.96 -8.22
CA SER A 330 -1.60 -13.53 -9.21
C SER A 330 -1.45 -12.66 -10.46
N LYS A 331 -2.57 -12.18 -11.02
CA LYS A 331 -2.56 -11.35 -12.23
C LYS A 331 -1.88 -10.01 -11.98
N VAL A 332 -2.28 -9.30 -10.93
CA VAL A 332 -1.80 -7.93 -10.71
C VAL A 332 -0.37 -7.86 -10.14
N LEU A 333 0.13 -8.96 -9.57
CA LEU A 333 1.54 -9.11 -9.21
C LEU A 333 2.47 -8.93 -10.41
N GLU A 334 2.08 -9.38 -11.59
CA GLU A 334 2.87 -9.17 -12.81
C GLU A 334 2.77 -7.71 -13.29
N LEU A 335 1.60 -7.10 -13.13
CA LEU A 335 1.26 -5.82 -13.76
C LEU A 335 1.81 -4.60 -13.02
N GLY A 336 1.98 -4.67 -11.70
CA GLY A 336 2.62 -3.56 -11.01
C GLY A 336 2.69 -3.61 -9.49
N ILE A 337 2.00 -4.54 -8.82
CA ILE A 337 2.03 -4.63 -7.36
C ILE A 337 3.46 -4.83 -6.85
N SER A 338 3.85 -4.06 -5.84
CA SER A 338 5.18 -4.13 -5.23
C SER A 338 5.15 -4.58 -3.77
N GLN A 339 4.01 -4.43 -3.09
CA GLN A 339 3.85 -4.84 -1.71
C GLN A 339 2.52 -5.59 -1.53
N ILE A 340 2.52 -6.57 -0.64
CA ILE A 340 1.37 -7.43 -0.42
C ILE A 340 1.26 -7.85 1.04
N SER A 341 0.02 -7.95 1.54
CA SER A 341 -0.22 -8.54 2.86
C SER A 341 -0.28 -10.07 2.78
N GLY A 342 0.28 -10.76 3.77
CA GLY A 342 0.28 -12.22 3.87
C GLY A 342 -0.10 -12.68 5.28
N GLY A 343 -0.81 -13.79 5.42
CA GLY A 343 -1.28 -14.30 6.72
C GLY A 343 -2.13 -13.31 7.52
N SER A 344 -2.83 -12.40 6.85
CA SER A 344 -3.45 -11.25 7.51
C SER A 344 -4.67 -11.61 8.35
N ARG A 345 -4.84 -10.90 9.48
CA ARG A 345 -6.04 -10.87 10.30
C ARG A 345 -6.61 -9.46 10.27
N THR A 346 -7.92 -9.34 10.07
CA THR A 346 -8.63 -8.07 9.91
C THR A 346 -9.44 -7.67 11.14
N SER A 347 -9.25 -8.39 12.24
CA SER A 347 -9.90 -8.21 13.54
C SER A 347 -8.96 -7.64 14.58
N VAL A 348 -9.52 -6.96 15.57
CA VAL A 348 -8.76 -6.40 16.70
C VAL A 348 -8.31 -7.55 17.59
N GLY A 349 -6.99 -7.77 17.67
CA GLY A 349 -6.40 -8.86 18.47
C GLY A 349 -6.58 -10.24 17.86
N GLY A 350 -6.46 -10.35 16.53
CA GLY A 350 -6.71 -11.58 15.77
C GLY A 350 -5.50 -12.49 15.55
N TYR A 351 -4.27 -12.10 15.93
CA TYR A 351 -3.05 -12.88 15.67
C TYR A 351 -2.64 -13.81 16.81
N ALA A 352 -2.71 -13.37 18.06
CA ALA A 352 -2.40 -14.21 19.21
C ALA A 352 -3.51 -15.24 19.42
N ASP A 353 -3.14 -16.49 19.73
CA ASP A 353 -4.08 -17.58 20.01
C ASP A 353 -4.94 -17.25 21.24
N ARG A 354 -6.10 -16.63 20.98
CA ARG A 354 -7.15 -16.40 21.98
C ARG A 354 -8.45 -17.04 21.51
N PRO A 355 -9.06 -17.91 22.33
CA PRO A 355 -10.09 -18.84 21.89
C PRO A 355 -11.47 -18.25 21.52
N TYR A 356 -11.67 -16.92 21.44
CA TYR A 356 -13.05 -16.40 21.46
C TYR A 356 -13.44 -15.13 20.64
N ALA A 357 -12.57 -14.43 19.91
CA ALA A 357 -13.00 -13.12 19.32
C ALA A 357 -12.44 -12.77 17.91
N ALA A 358 -11.70 -13.67 17.26
CA ALA A 358 -10.93 -13.31 16.05
C ALA A 358 -11.78 -13.11 14.78
N GLU A 359 -13.03 -13.57 14.73
CA GLU A 359 -13.92 -13.32 13.57
C GLU A 359 -15.01 -12.26 13.86
N GLU A 360 -15.37 -12.04 15.13
CA GLU A 360 -16.47 -11.13 15.52
C GLU A 360 -16.16 -9.64 15.29
N THR A 361 -14.88 -9.28 15.14
CA THR A 361 -14.45 -7.88 14.98
C THR A 361 -13.77 -7.62 13.64
N ALA A 362 -13.94 -8.47 12.63
CA ALA A 362 -13.28 -8.28 11.34
C ALA A 362 -13.79 -7.01 10.60
N GLN A 363 -12.88 -6.17 10.09
CA GLN A 363 -13.24 -4.98 9.29
C GLN A 363 -13.78 -5.35 7.89
N PHE A 364 -13.37 -6.50 7.36
CA PHE A 364 -13.84 -7.01 6.07
C PHE A 364 -13.53 -8.51 5.96
N ASP A 365 -14.28 -9.19 5.08
CA ASP A 365 -14.06 -10.58 4.75
C ASP A 365 -12.79 -10.80 3.93
N ILE A 366 -11.88 -11.61 4.46
CA ILE A 366 -10.64 -11.99 3.76
C ILE A 366 -10.91 -13.05 2.69
N SER A 367 -10.46 -12.78 1.46
CA SER A 367 -10.52 -13.71 0.33
C SER A 367 -9.31 -14.66 0.28
N ASP A 368 -8.15 -14.19 0.73
CA ASP A 368 -6.93 -15.01 0.81
C ASP A 368 -6.61 -15.33 2.28
N ARG A 369 -6.84 -16.59 2.66
CA ARG A 369 -6.72 -17.11 4.03
C ARG A 369 -5.43 -17.90 4.27
N ARG A 370 -4.54 -17.95 3.27
CA ARG A 370 -3.28 -18.69 3.35
C ARG A 370 -2.38 -18.11 4.42
N SER A 371 -1.66 -18.98 5.11
CA SER A 371 -0.60 -18.63 6.06
C SER A 371 0.53 -17.85 5.37
N LEU A 372 1.37 -17.18 6.16
CA LEU A 372 2.52 -16.47 5.58
C LEU A 372 3.47 -17.41 4.83
N ASP A 373 3.72 -18.63 5.33
CA ASP A 373 4.59 -19.61 4.67
C ASP A 373 4.05 -20.04 3.31
N GLU A 374 2.74 -20.31 3.22
CA GLU A 374 2.07 -20.64 1.96
C GLU A 374 2.15 -19.48 0.95
N VAL A 375 1.96 -18.23 1.40
CA VAL A 375 2.08 -17.05 0.53
C VAL A 375 3.53 -16.86 0.06
N VAL A 376 4.52 -17.06 0.93
CA VAL A 376 5.96 -17.00 0.57
C VAL A 376 6.29 -18.08 -0.46
N GLY A 377 5.89 -19.33 -0.22
CA GLY A 377 6.09 -20.44 -1.15
C GLY A 377 5.42 -20.19 -2.51
N TRP A 378 4.18 -19.70 -2.50
CA TRP A 378 3.44 -19.35 -3.71
C TRP A 378 4.12 -18.26 -4.54
N LEU A 379 4.62 -17.20 -3.88
CA LEU A 379 5.37 -16.15 -4.57
C LEU A 379 6.64 -16.70 -5.22
N ILE A 380 7.37 -17.59 -4.53
CA ILE A 380 8.56 -18.23 -5.07
C ILE A 380 8.22 -19.10 -6.29
N ASP A 381 7.14 -19.88 -6.24
CA ASP A 381 6.68 -20.71 -7.35
C ASP A 381 6.30 -19.86 -8.58
N LYS A 382 5.81 -18.63 -8.36
CA LYS A 382 5.52 -17.64 -9.41
C LYS A 382 6.76 -16.90 -9.92
N GLY A 383 7.96 -17.22 -9.43
CA GLY A 383 9.21 -16.56 -9.82
C GLY A 383 9.46 -15.21 -9.14
N HIS A 384 8.71 -14.89 -8.08
CA HIS A 384 8.94 -13.70 -7.26
C HIS A 384 9.87 -13.98 -6.07
N ILE A 385 10.40 -12.90 -5.50
CA ILE A 385 11.25 -12.91 -4.31
C ILE A 385 10.53 -12.17 -3.17
N PRO A 386 9.92 -12.91 -2.23
CA PRO A 386 9.37 -12.32 -1.02
C PRO A 386 10.45 -11.58 -0.26
N SER A 387 10.16 -10.34 0.17
CA SER A 387 11.11 -9.50 0.88
C SER A 387 10.50 -8.91 2.14
N PHE A 388 11.27 -8.93 3.23
CA PHE A 388 10.93 -8.28 4.49
C PHE A 388 11.80 -7.03 4.72
N CYS A 389 12.37 -6.48 3.64
CA CYS A 389 13.33 -5.38 3.69
C CYS A 389 12.76 -4.13 4.35
N THR A 390 13.57 -3.51 5.21
CA THR A 390 13.30 -2.22 5.87
C THR A 390 14.49 -1.26 5.74
N ALA A 391 15.43 -1.56 4.84
CA ALA A 391 16.71 -0.87 4.73
C ALA A 391 16.56 0.59 4.28
N CYS A 392 15.64 0.92 3.36
CA CYS A 392 15.46 2.31 2.92
C CYS A 392 15.13 3.24 4.10
N TYR A 393 14.20 2.81 4.95
CA TYR A 393 13.79 3.56 6.13
C TYR A 393 14.97 3.81 7.09
N ARG A 394 15.77 2.77 7.36
CA ARG A 394 16.83 2.80 8.38
C ARG A 394 18.13 3.46 7.92
N GLU A 395 18.33 3.56 6.61
CA GLU A 395 19.45 4.26 5.99
C GLU A 395 19.09 5.71 5.61
N GLY A 396 17.95 6.22 6.06
CA GLY A 396 17.51 7.59 5.76
C GLY A 396 17.24 7.84 4.26
N ARG A 397 16.86 6.77 3.54
CA ARG A 397 16.42 6.81 2.13
C ARG A 397 14.89 6.87 2.10
N THR A 398 14.35 8.00 2.53
CA THR A 398 12.92 8.35 2.50
C THR A 398 12.70 9.54 1.56
N GLY A 399 11.47 9.81 1.13
CA GLY A 399 11.14 10.98 0.31
C GLY A 399 12.00 11.15 -0.95
N ASP A 400 12.60 12.33 -1.12
CA ASP A 400 13.42 12.74 -2.28
C ASP A 400 14.66 11.86 -2.47
N ARG A 401 15.31 11.44 -1.38
CA ARG A 401 16.49 10.58 -1.41
C ARG A 401 16.18 9.21 -1.97
N PHE A 402 15.06 8.62 -1.57
CA PHE A 402 14.55 7.38 -2.16
C PHE A 402 14.32 7.57 -3.66
N MET A 403 13.58 8.60 -4.04
CA MET A 403 13.25 8.87 -5.44
C MET A 403 14.49 9.09 -6.30
N SER A 404 15.52 9.78 -5.80
CA SER A 404 16.78 9.97 -6.52
C SER A 404 17.51 8.64 -6.81
N LEU A 405 17.50 7.67 -5.87
CA LEU A 405 18.14 6.37 -6.09
C LEU A 405 17.41 5.54 -7.14
N VAL A 406 16.08 5.56 -7.11
CA VAL A 406 15.24 4.85 -8.07
C VAL A 406 15.37 5.47 -9.47
N LYS A 407 15.29 6.80 -9.58
CA LYS A 407 15.41 7.53 -10.86
C LYS A 407 16.80 7.34 -11.52
N ARG A 408 17.87 7.12 -10.74
CA ARG A 408 19.23 6.82 -11.24
C ARG A 408 19.46 5.35 -11.61
N GLY A 409 18.47 4.47 -11.43
CA GLY A 409 18.62 3.03 -11.69
C GLY A 409 19.53 2.29 -10.71
N LYS A 410 19.93 2.93 -9.59
CA LYS A 410 20.82 2.35 -8.57
C LYS A 410 20.10 1.60 -7.47
N ILE A 411 18.77 1.65 -7.45
CA ILE A 411 17.97 0.95 -6.46
C ILE A 411 18.13 -0.58 -6.53
N ALA A 412 18.43 -1.13 -7.70
CA ALA A 412 18.64 -2.57 -7.87
C ALA A 412 19.84 -3.08 -7.06
N ASP A 413 20.93 -2.30 -7.05
CA ASP A 413 22.19 -2.60 -6.33
C ASP A 413 22.00 -2.70 -4.81
N CYS A 414 20.92 -2.14 -4.26
CA CYS A 414 20.60 -2.24 -2.83
C CYS A 414 19.41 -3.17 -2.57
N CYS A 415 18.31 -2.99 -3.31
CA CYS A 415 17.04 -3.65 -2.98
C CYS A 415 17.04 -5.14 -3.32
N GLN A 416 17.74 -5.59 -4.37
CA GLN A 416 17.84 -7.02 -4.69
C GLN A 416 18.64 -7.77 -3.62
N PRO A 417 19.87 -7.37 -3.26
CA PRO A 417 20.60 -7.95 -2.13
C PRO A 417 19.79 -7.99 -0.84
N ASN A 418 19.16 -6.86 -0.48
CA ASN A 418 18.35 -6.78 0.73
C ASN A 418 17.14 -7.73 0.70
N ALA A 419 16.52 -7.94 -0.46
CA ALA A 419 15.45 -8.93 -0.59
C ALA A 419 15.95 -10.36 -0.38
N LEU A 420 17.10 -10.73 -0.96
CA LEU A 420 17.68 -12.06 -0.78
C LEU A 420 18.09 -12.32 0.67
N MET A 421 18.71 -11.33 1.34
CA MET A 421 19.10 -11.44 2.74
C MET A 421 17.88 -11.59 3.66
N THR A 422 16.87 -10.74 3.50
CA THR A 422 15.65 -10.84 4.32
C THR A 422 14.84 -12.10 4.03
N LEU A 423 14.87 -12.62 2.80
CA LEU A 423 14.32 -13.94 2.50
C LEU A 423 15.10 -15.04 3.21
N MET A 424 16.44 -15.02 3.17
CA MET A 424 17.27 -16.00 3.87
C MET A 424 17.00 -16.02 5.38
N GLU A 425 16.85 -14.86 6.03
CA GLU A 425 16.42 -14.77 7.44
C GLU A 425 15.09 -15.51 7.64
N TYR A 426 14.10 -15.24 6.77
CA TYR A 426 12.80 -15.89 6.87
C TYR A 426 12.90 -17.42 6.73
N LEU A 427 13.67 -17.89 5.74
CA LEU A 427 13.82 -19.32 5.45
C LEU A 427 14.47 -20.10 6.61
N GLN A 428 15.33 -19.45 7.38
CA GLN A 428 16.00 -20.06 8.52
C GLN A 428 15.14 -20.07 9.78
N ASP A 429 14.49 -18.95 10.05
CA ASP A 429 13.85 -18.73 11.33
C ASP A 429 12.40 -19.24 11.36
N TYR A 430 11.69 -19.23 10.23
CA TYR A 430 10.22 -19.40 10.22
C TYR A 430 9.69 -20.36 9.15
N ALA A 431 10.37 -20.50 8.01
CA ALA A 431 9.81 -21.24 6.88
C ALA A 431 9.70 -22.75 7.14
N SER A 432 8.68 -23.37 6.57
CA SER A 432 8.54 -24.82 6.49
C SER A 432 9.68 -25.45 5.68
N PRO A 433 9.98 -26.77 5.83
CA PRO A 433 11.02 -27.43 5.04
C PRO A 433 10.83 -27.27 3.53
N GLN A 434 9.59 -27.33 3.04
CA GLN A 434 9.27 -27.19 1.62
C GLN A 434 9.55 -25.78 1.11
N THR A 435 9.07 -24.75 1.83
CA THR A 435 9.31 -23.34 1.47
C THR A 435 10.79 -22.99 1.56
N ARG A 436 11.50 -23.56 2.55
CA ARG A 436 12.95 -23.42 2.72
C ARG A 436 13.75 -23.93 1.52
N GLU A 437 13.41 -25.12 1.00
CA GLU A 437 14.07 -25.70 -0.17
C GLU A 437 13.91 -24.79 -1.39
N LYS A 438 12.65 -24.47 -1.74
CA LYS A 438 12.31 -23.58 -2.86
C LYS A 438 12.97 -22.21 -2.75
N GLY A 439 12.96 -21.62 -1.56
CA GLY A 439 13.55 -20.32 -1.31
C GLY A 439 15.07 -20.31 -1.48
N ARG A 440 15.77 -21.39 -1.10
CA ARG A 440 17.22 -21.52 -1.32
C ARG A 440 17.56 -21.59 -2.80
N GLU A 441 16.75 -22.30 -3.59
CA GLU A 441 16.91 -22.35 -5.05
C GLU A 441 16.65 -20.99 -5.69
N ALA A 442 15.58 -20.29 -5.26
CA ALA A 442 15.27 -18.95 -5.73
C ALA A 442 16.40 -17.95 -5.44
N ILE A 443 16.98 -18.00 -4.24
CA ILE A 443 18.14 -17.16 -3.88
C ILE A 443 19.33 -17.45 -4.79
N ARG A 444 19.64 -18.73 -5.05
CA ARG A 444 20.74 -19.11 -5.96
C ARG A 444 20.54 -18.54 -7.36
N ARG A 445 19.32 -18.62 -7.90
CA ARG A 445 18.99 -18.07 -9.22
C ARG A 445 19.16 -16.55 -9.27
N GLU A 446 18.67 -15.83 -8.27
CA GLU A 446 18.70 -14.36 -8.27
C GLU A 446 20.06 -13.76 -7.93
N LEU A 447 20.97 -14.51 -7.29
CA LEU A 447 22.36 -14.10 -7.13
C LEU A 447 23.05 -13.93 -8.50
N ALA A 448 22.74 -14.80 -9.47
CA ALA A 448 23.30 -14.72 -10.82
C ALA A 448 22.85 -13.45 -11.59
N GLU A 449 21.77 -12.80 -11.14
CA GLU A 449 21.25 -11.58 -11.75
C GLU A 449 21.85 -10.30 -11.12
N ILE A 450 22.72 -10.41 -10.10
CA ILE A 450 23.41 -9.26 -9.53
C ILE A 450 24.58 -8.88 -10.43
N GLY A 451 24.45 -7.76 -11.16
CA GLY A 451 25.45 -7.33 -12.14
C GLY A 451 26.73 -6.68 -11.59
N SER A 452 26.87 -6.51 -10.27
CA SER A 452 28.05 -5.89 -9.65
C SER A 452 28.78 -6.91 -8.78
N ASP A 453 30.01 -7.27 -9.17
CA ASP A 453 30.84 -8.27 -8.47
C ASP A 453 31.01 -7.94 -6.99
N LYS A 454 31.29 -6.67 -6.67
CA LYS A 454 31.42 -6.20 -5.29
C LYS A 454 30.14 -6.41 -4.48
N VAL A 455 28.97 -6.13 -5.08
CA VAL A 455 27.67 -6.31 -4.41
C VAL A 455 27.37 -7.80 -4.27
N LEU A 456 27.69 -8.61 -5.28
CA LEU A 456 27.50 -10.05 -5.27
C LEU A 456 28.34 -10.72 -4.16
N GLU A 457 29.64 -10.43 -4.09
CA GLU A 457 30.54 -10.94 -3.05
C GLU A 457 30.06 -10.58 -1.65
N LEU A 458 29.66 -9.32 -1.44
CA LEU A 458 29.16 -8.87 -0.14
C LEU A 458 27.82 -9.54 0.21
N THR A 459 26.95 -9.73 -0.78
CA THR A 459 25.66 -10.43 -0.59
C THR A 459 25.89 -11.88 -0.20
N ILE A 460 26.80 -12.59 -0.87
CA ILE A 460 27.14 -13.99 -0.55
C ILE A 460 27.66 -14.09 0.88
N ARG A 461 28.60 -13.21 1.27
CA ARG A 461 29.14 -13.18 2.63
C ARG A 461 28.04 -12.98 3.67
N HIS A 462 27.15 -11.99 3.47
CA HIS A 462 26.06 -11.77 4.40
C HIS A 462 25.06 -12.93 4.44
N LEU A 463 24.80 -13.61 3.31
CA LEU A 463 23.95 -14.81 3.30
C LEU A 463 24.58 -15.96 4.11
N GLU A 464 25.90 -16.12 4.08
CA GLU A 464 26.63 -17.09 4.91
C GLU A 464 26.56 -16.71 6.39
N GLU A 465 26.85 -15.46 6.73
CA GLU A 465 26.73 -14.94 8.09
C GLU A 465 25.31 -15.08 8.65
N ILE A 466 24.28 -14.93 7.82
CA ILE A 466 22.90 -15.20 8.23
C ILE A 466 22.73 -16.68 8.58
N ARG A 467 23.27 -17.62 7.79
CA ARG A 467 23.26 -19.07 8.11
C ARG A 467 23.96 -19.40 9.43
N GLU A 468 24.93 -18.60 9.83
CA GLU A 468 25.63 -18.72 11.11
C GLU A 468 24.90 -18.05 12.29
N GLY A 469 23.76 -17.39 12.03
CA GLY A 469 22.91 -16.80 13.07
C GLY A 469 22.95 -15.28 13.16
N LYS A 470 23.77 -14.58 12.35
CA LYS A 470 23.71 -13.11 12.30
C LYS A 470 22.43 -12.65 11.60
N ARG A 471 21.92 -11.46 11.95
CA ARG A 471 20.65 -10.94 11.43
C ARG A 471 20.77 -9.45 11.16
N ASP A 472 19.81 -8.93 10.39
CA ASP A 472 19.57 -7.52 10.10
C ASP A 472 20.67 -6.81 9.28
N PHE A 473 21.26 -7.54 8.33
CA PHE A 473 22.13 -6.93 7.32
C PHE A 473 21.36 -6.04 6.36
N ARG A 474 22.04 -4.99 5.87
CA ARG A 474 21.47 -4.00 4.95
C ARG A 474 22.53 -3.35 4.09
N PHE A 475 22.19 -3.13 2.83
CA PHE A 475 22.88 -2.28 1.86
C PHE A 475 22.28 -0.90 1.78
#